data_AF-A0ABD3ADA0-F1
#
_entry.id   AF-A0ABD3ADA0-F1
#
_cell.length_a   1.000
_cell.length_b   1.000
_cell.length_c   1.000
_cell.angle_alpha   90.00
_cell.angle_beta   90.00
_cell.angle_gamma   90.00
#
_symmetry.space_group_name_H-M   'P 1'
#
loop_
_entity.id
_entity.type
_entity.pdbx_description
1 polymer ?
#
loop_
_entity_poly.entity_id
_entity_poly.type
_entity_poly.pdbx_seq_one_letter_code
_entity_poly.pdbx_strand_id
1 'polypeptide(L)'
;MPSLQDGKPIDIVFNPLGVPSRMNVRQIFECSLMLAGSLLDRHYQIAPFDVMYEQEVSRKLVFSELYQASKQMENPWVFEAEYPGKSRILVEGWAILLNNLF
;
A
#
# COMPACT_ATOMS: atom_id res chain seq x y z
N MET A 1 11.98 -16.13 0.86
CA MET A 1 11.91 -14.71 1.29
C MET A 1 10.61 -14.13 0.74
N PRO A 2 9.92 -13.18 1.40
CA PRO A 2 8.67 -12.66 0.86
C PRO A 2 8.86 -12.08 -0.54
N SER A 3 7.95 -12.39 -1.44
CA SER A 3 7.92 -11.86 -2.80
C SER A 3 6.55 -11.27 -3.13
N LEU A 4 6.55 -10.33 -4.07
CA LEU A 4 5.35 -9.80 -4.67
C LEU A 4 4.73 -10.85 -5.62
N GLN A 5 3.48 -10.62 -6.02
CA GLN A 5 2.76 -11.56 -6.88
C GLN A 5 3.32 -11.65 -8.31
N ASP A 6 4.10 -10.64 -8.72
CA ASP A 6 4.87 -10.64 -9.97
C ASP A 6 6.23 -11.36 -9.84
N GLY A 7 6.51 -11.98 -8.68
CA GLY A 7 7.73 -12.71 -8.40
C GLY A 7 8.90 -11.85 -7.94
N LYS A 8 8.75 -10.52 -7.87
CA LYS A 8 9.82 -9.65 -7.37
C LYS A 8 10.07 -9.87 -5.88
N PRO A 9 11.32 -10.00 -5.42
CA PRO A 9 11.62 -10.12 -4.00
C PRO A 9 11.32 -8.81 -3.26
N ILE A 10 10.94 -8.90 -1.99
CA ILE A 10 10.78 -7.73 -1.12
C ILE A 10 12.12 -7.35 -0.49
N ASP A 11 12.55 -6.10 -0.65
CA ASP A 11 13.84 -5.63 -0.12
C ASP A 11 13.85 -5.43 1.39
N ILE A 12 12.78 -4.85 1.95
CA ILE A 12 12.68 -4.44 3.35
C ILE A 12 11.29 -4.77 3.90
N VAL A 13 11.25 -5.40 5.07
CA VAL A 13 10.02 -5.65 5.82
C VAL A 13 10.05 -4.84 7.12
N PHE A 14 9.08 -3.94 7.29
CA PHE A 14 8.92 -3.17 8.52
C PHE A 14 8.04 -3.92 9.54
N ASN A 15 8.35 -3.78 10.82
CA ASN A 15 7.49 -4.28 11.90
C ASN A 15 6.20 -3.44 11.99
N PRO A 16 5.00 -4.03 11.83
CA PRO A 16 3.74 -3.29 11.87
C PRO A 16 3.46 -2.62 13.22
N LEU A 17 4.02 -3.11 14.33
CA LEU A 17 3.81 -2.54 15.67
C LEU A 17 4.46 -1.16 15.86
N GLY A 18 5.43 -0.80 15.01
CA GLY A 18 6.12 0.49 15.08
C GLY A 18 5.26 1.68 14.65
N VAL A 19 4.24 1.44 13.82
CA VAL A 19 3.38 2.50 13.28
C VAL A 19 2.36 3.01 14.32
N PRO A 20 1.51 2.17 14.94
CA PRO A 20 0.53 2.62 15.91
C PRO A 20 1.19 3.16 17.19
N SER A 21 2.31 2.57 17.62
CA SER A 21 3.04 3.03 18.81
C SER A 21 3.59 4.46 18.69
N ARG A 22 3.87 4.92 17.47
CA ARG A 22 4.37 6.28 17.18
C ARG A 22 3.30 7.19 16.58
N MET A 23 2.06 6.70 16.44
CA MET A 23 0.95 7.40 15.79
C MET A 23 1.28 7.91 14.37
N ASN A 24 2.15 7.21 13.64
CA ASN A 24 2.63 7.67 12.33
C ASN A 24 1.89 7.00 11.15
N VAL A 25 0.56 7.13 11.12
CA VAL A 25 -0.27 6.60 10.02
C VAL A 25 0.13 7.16 8.65
N ARG A 26 0.69 8.37 8.61
CA ARG A 26 1.13 9.01 7.36
C ARG A 26 2.20 8.19 6.64
N GLN A 27 3.06 7.47 7.37
CA GLN A 27 4.05 6.57 6.77
C GLN A 27 3.41 5.48 5.89
N ILE A 28 2.23 4.97 6.27
CA ILE A 28 1.51 3.97 5.47
C ILE A 28 1.05 4.62 4.15
N PHE A 29 0.44 5.81 4.22
CA PHE A 29 -0.04 6.53 3.05
C PHE A 29 1.10 6.94 2.11
N GLU A 30 2.23 7.40 2.63
CA GLU A 30 3.40 7.77 1.82
C GLU A 30 3.98 6.56 1.09
N CYS A 31 4.16 5.42 1.78
CA CYS A 31 4.63 4.20 1.15
C CYS A 31 3.67 3.69 0.06
N SER A 32 2.36 3.72 0.33
CA SER A 32 1.34 3.34 -0.65
C SER A 32 1.31 4.28 -1.86
N LEU A 33 1.43 5.59 -1.66
CA LEU A 33 1.48 6.55 -2.75
C LEU A 33 2.77 6.42 -3.56
N MET A 34 3.88 6.11 -2.91
CA MET A 34 5.16 5.86 -3.58
C MET A 34 5.09 4.60 -4.45
N LEU A 35 4.41 3.54 -4.00
CA LEU A 35 4.14 2.36 -4.83
C LEU A 35 3.27 2.72 -6.06
N ALA A 36 2.20 3.50 -5.87
CA ALA A 36 1.39 3.95 -7.01
C ALA A 36 2.20 4.82 -7.98
N GLY A 37 3.04 5.72 -7.46
CA GLY A 37 3.91 6.59 -8.25
C GLY A 37 4.96 5.85 -9.04
N SER A 38 5.60 4.83 -8.46
CA SER A 38 6.58 4.00 -9.18
C SER A 38 5.93 3.18 -10.29
N LEU A 39 4.68 2.77 -10.13
CA LEU A 39 3.93 2.05 -11.15
C LEU A 39 3.39 2.99 -12.26
N LEU A 40 3.01 4.21 -11.92
CA LEU A 40 2.42 5.17 -12.86
C LEU A 40 3.46 6.11 -13.50
N ASP A 41 4.74 6.01 -13.11
CA ASP A 41 5.82 6.94 -13.45
C ASP A 41 5.45 8.40 -13.08
N ARG A 42 5.01 8.59 -11.83
CA ARG A 42 4.53 9.88 -11.30
C ARG A 42 5.26 10.27 -10.01
N HIS A 43 5.48 11.57 -9.87
CA HIS A 43 5.94 12.19 -8.63
C HIS A 43 4.82 13.02 -8.01
N TYR A 44 4.64 12.89 -6.70
CA TYR A 44 3.62 13.60 -5.95
C TYR A 44 4.24 14.61 -5.00
N GLN A 45 3.64 15.79 -4.94
CA GLN A 45 3.93 16.79 -3.92
C GLN A 45 2.65 17.04 -3.13
N ILE A 46 2.68 16.76 -1.83
CA ILE A 46 1.54 16.97 -0.93
C ILE A 46 1.79 18.23 -0.10
N ALA A 47 0.82 19.13 -0.09
CA ALA A 47 0.87 20.30 0.76
C ALA A 47 0.78 19.90 2.24
N PRO A 48 1.57 20.53 3.14
CA PRO A 48 1.45 20.27 4.56
C PRO A 48 0.05 20.68 5.04
N PHE A 49 -0.50 19.93 6.00
CA PHE A 49 -1.79 20.19 6.64
C PHE A 49 -3.02 20.17 5.71
N ASP A 50 -2.96 19.41 4.61
CA ASP A 50 -4.07 19.13 3.68
C ASP A 50 -5.38 18.71 4.39
N VAL A 51 -5.27 17.92 5.46
CA VAL A 51 -6.41 17.41 6.25
C VAL A 51 -7.24 18.51 6.92
N MET A 52 -6.71 19.73 7.06
CA MET A 52 -7.43 20.85 7.70
C MET A 52 -8.61 21.35 6.86
N TYR A 53 -8.55 21.15 5.54
CA TYR A 53 -9.55 21.65 4.60
C TYR A 53 -10.58 20.59 4.24
N GLU A 54 -10.16 19.32 4.20
CA GLU A 54 -11.04 18.21 3.90
C GLU A 54 -10.57 16.96 4.66
N GLN A 55 -11.53 16.24 5.25
CA GLN A 55 -11.23 14.99 5.93
C GLN A 55 -10.88 13.90 4.92
N GLU A 56 -9.90 13.06 5.29
CA GLU A 56 -9.49 11.89 4.53
C GLU A 56 -8.89 12.17 3.13
N VAL A 57 -8.46 13.40 2.84
CA VAL A 57 -7.82 13.77 1.56
C VAL A 57 -6.71 12.81 1.17
N SER A 58 -5.78 12.53 2.09
CA SER A 58 -4.65 11.64 1.80
C SER A 58 -5.12 10.22 1.47
N ARG A 59 -6.18 9.72 2.12
CA ARG A 59 -6.76 8.41 1.83
C ARG A 59 -7.39 8.38 0.44
N LYS A 60 -8.21 9.38 0.11
CA LYS A 60 -8.85 9.51 -1.21
C LYS A 60 -7.83 9.55 -2.33
N LEU A 61 -6.77 10.36 -2.16
CA LEU A 61 -5.67 10.46 -3.12
C LEU A 61 -4.98 9.11 -3.31
N VAL A 62 -4.51 8.49 -2.21
CA VAL A 62 -3.77 7.21 -2.27
C VAL A 62 -4.61 6.11 -2.92
N PHE A 63 -5.87 5.97 -2.53
CA PHE A 63 -6.73 4.91 -3.08
C PHE A 63 -7.06 5.14 -4.55
N SER A 64 -7.27 6.40 -4.94
CA SER A 64 -7.45 6.76 -6.35
C SER A 64 -6.23 6.38 -7.18
N GLU A 65 -5.02 6.75 -6.74
CA GLU A 65 -3.80 6.45 -7.50
C GLU A 65 -3.49 4.95 -7.55
N LEU A 66 -3.69 4.21 -6.44
CA LEU A 66 -3.55 2.75 -6.44
C LEU A 66 -4.54 2.08 -7.40
N TYR A 67 -5.78 2.56 -7.44
CA TYR A 67 -6.78 2.07 -8.36
C TYR A 67 -6.40 2.33 -9.83
N GLN A 68 -5.87 3.52 -10.14
CA GLN A 68 -5.36 3.81 -11.49
C GLN A 68 -4.15 2.93 -11.83
N ALA A 69 -3.22 2.74 -10.90
CA ALA A 69 -2.06 1.87 -11.08
C ALA A 69 -2.48 0.43 -11.37
N SER A 70 -3.47 -0.09 -10.64
CA SER A 70 -4.01 -1.44 -10.86
C SER A 70 -4.60 -1.61 -12.27
N LYS A 71 -5.32 -0.59 -12.77
CA LYS A 71 -5.87 -0.59 -14.13
C LYS A 71 -4.81 -0.53 -15.21
N GLN A 72 -3.81 0.33 -15.06
CA GLN A 72 -2.80 0.59 -16.09
C GLN A 72 -1.82 -0.58 -16.26
N MET A 73 -1.51 -1.27 -15.16
CA MET A 73 -0.52 -2.35 -15.14
C MET A 73 -1.11 -3.75 -15.35
N GLU A 74 -2.43 -3.88 -15.52
CA GLU A 74 -3.16 -5.18 -15.46
C GLU A 74 -2.80 -6.02 -14.21
N ASN A 75 -2.39 -5.35 -13.13
CA ASN A 75 -1.97 -5.97 -11.88
C ASN A 75 -3.08 -5.80 -10.83
N PRO A 76 -3.99 -6.78 -10.68
CA PRO A 76 -5.14 -6.66 -9.80
C PRO A 76 -4.76 -6.59 -8.31
N TRP A 77 -3.57 -7.06 -7.94
CA TRP A 77 -3.13 -7.13 -6.54
C TRP A 77 -2.66 -5.80 -5.94
N VAL A 78 -2.39 -4.82 -6.80
CA VAL A 78 -1.99 -3.46 -6.37
C VAL A 78 -3.14 -2.75 -5.63
N PHE A 79 -4.39 -3.12 -5.94
CA PHE A 79 -5.56 -2.54 -5.30
C PHE A 79 -6.71 -3.57 -5.17
N GLU A 80 -6.98 -4.01 -3.95
CA GLU A 80 -8.15 -4.84 -3.62
C GLU A 80 -9.31 -3.95 -3.15
N ALA A 81 -10.43 -3.93 -3.88
CA ALA A 81 -11.55 -3.02 -3.59
C ALA A 81 -12.22 -3.27 -2.22
N GLU A 82 -12.20 -4.51 -1.76
CA GLU A 82 -12.73 -4.94 -0.45
C GLU A 82 -11.80 -4.51 0.70
N TYR A 83 -10.49 -4.41 0.43
CA TYR A 83 -9.46 -4.07 1.40
C TYR A 83 -8.45 -3.07 0.82
N PRO A 84 -8.86 -1.83 0.54
CA PRO A 84 -8.02 -0.86 -0.13
C PRO A 84 -6.78 -0.55 0.71
N GLY A 85 -5.60 -0.72 0.12
CA GLY A 85 -4.30 -0.57 0.79
C GLY A 85 -3.73 -1.86 1.41
N LYS A 86 -4.42 -2.99 1.29
CA LYS A 86 -3.83 -4.31 1.55
C LYS A 86 -3.50 -5.01 0.23
N SER A 87 -2.35 -5.68 0.19
CA SER A 87 -1.93 -6.52 -0.93
C SER A 87 -1.39 -7.84 -0.38
N ARG A 88 -1.71 -8.95 -1.05
CA ARG A 88 -1.17 -10.25 -0.66
C ARG A 88 0.28 -10.39 -1.12
N ILE A 89 1.12 -10.85 -0.22
CA ILE A 89 2.52 -11.22 -0.47
C ILE A 89 2.65 -12.74 -0.52
N LEU A 90 3.54 -13.24 -1.36
CA LEU A 90 3.86 -14.66 -1.46
C LEU A 90 5.03 -14.99 -0.54
N VAL A 91 4.92 -16.10 0.18
CA VAL A 91 6.01 -16.62 1.03
C VAL A 91 6.23 -18.07 0.62
N GLU A 92 7.37 -18.36 0.01
CA GLU A 92 7.73 -19.70 -0.46
C GLU A 92 7.58 -20.75 0.67
N GLY A 93 6.77 -21.78 0.42
CA GLY A 93 6.61 -22.95 1.30
C GLY A 93 5.58 -22.84 2.42
N TRP A 94 4.95 -21.69 2.59
CA TRP A 94 3.98 -21.47 3.67
C TRP A 94 2.85 -20.56 3.18
N ALA A 95 2.01 -21.07 2.28
CA ALA A 95 0.60 -20.69 2.25
C ALA A 95 -0.09 -21.19 3.55
N ILE A 96 0.48 -20.83 4.71
CA ILE A 96 -0.05 -21.09 6.04
C ILE A 96 -1.33 -20.28 6.14
N LEU A 97 -2.46 -20.97 6.29
CA LEU A 97 -3.33 -20.88 7.49
C LEU A 97 -3.43 -19.51 8.18
N LEU A 98 -3.47 -18.40 7.44
CA LEU A 98 -3.72 -17.05 7.96
C LEU A 98 -5.12 -16.55 7.65
N ASN A 99 -5.96 -17.37 7.01
CA ASN A 99 -7.39 -17.11 6.89
C ASN A 99 -8.19 -17.53 8.14
N ASN A 100 -7.53 -17.98 9.23
CA ASN A 100 -8.22 -18.48 10.44
C ASN A 100 -7.67 -17.95 11.78
N LEU A 101 -6.84 -16.90 11.78
CA LEU A 101 -6.45 -16.21 12.99
C LEU A 101 -6.51 -14.70 12.70
N PHE A 102 -7.52 -14.06 13.31
CA PHE A 102 -8.00 -12.68 13.17
C PHE A 102 -9.18 -12.48 12.21
#